data_AF-A0A924AEE1-F1
#
_entry.id   AF-A0A924AEE1-F1
#
_cell.length_a   1.000
_cell.length_b   1.000
_cell.length_c   1.000
_cell.angle_alpha   90.00
_cell.angle_beta   90.00
_cell.angle_gamma   90.00
#
_symmetry.space_group_name_H-M   'P 1'
#
loop_
_entity.id
_entity.type
_entity.pdbx_description
1 polymer ?
#
loop_
_entity_poly.entity_id
_entity_poly.type
_entity_poly.pdbx_seq_one_letter_code
_entity_poly.pdbx_strand_id
1 'polypeptide(L)'
;MAFRLRHLALTVLIGTCATAQASDINFISSVHSGHLLGNSGGVGAAVPWGPQHALQGFSGSGQIQSRGQCLTGKQSGQPLRWEGCRSGDKSQAWALRGAKLSNEMGFCADLEGENRAANARLVAWSCTGRSNQQWRAHGPAQPAASLLAQVPTGARAEFTRNSQSAPAGSIISLATGRVVAAGGGNVVAAGGGNVVAAGGGNVVAAGGGN
;
A
#
# COMPACT_ATOMS: atom_id res chain seq x y z
N MET A 1 64.76 28.21 14.95
CA MET A 1 64.14 27.21 15.87
C MET A 1 62.68 27.04 15.48
N ALA A 2 62.24 25.79 15.31
CA ALA A 2 61.02 25.40 14.62
C ALA A 2 59.73 25.68 15.42
N PHE A 3 58.75 26.33 14.80
CA PHE A 3 57.38 26.41 15.31
C PHE A 3 56.60 25.16 14.88
N ARG A 4 56.29 24.27 15.82
CA ARG A 4 55.38 23.13 15.60
C ARG A 4 53.94 23.62 15.53
N LEU A 5 53.35 23.61 14.35
CA LEU A 5 51.91 23.83 14.15
C LEU A 5 51.14 22.55 14.53
N ARG A 6 50.51 22.53 15.72
CA ARG A 6 49.63 21.43 16.14
C ARG A 6 48.37 21.45 15.26
N HIS A 7 48.17 20.40 14.46
CA HIS A 7 46.94 20.18 13.70
C HIS A 7 45.84 19.75 14.68
N LEU A 8 44.84 20.60 14.92
CA LEU A 8 43.57 20.15 15.51
C LEU A 8 42.79 19.41 14.43
N ALA A 9 42.70 18.09 14.56
CA ALA A 9 41.77 17.28 13.77
C ALA A 9 40.34 17.56 14.24
N LEU A 10 39.59 18.34 13.46
CA LEU A 10 38.15 18.52 13.66
C LEU A 10 37.43 17.32 13.05
N THR A 11 37.17 16.30 13.86
CA THR A 11 36.36 15.15 13.45
C THR A 11 34.91 15.60 13.32
N VAL A 12 34.47 15.89 12.09
CA VAL A 12 33.05 16.09 11.77
C VAL A 12 32.37 14.73 11.88
N LEU A 13 31.65 14.51 12.97
CA LEU A 13 30.69 13.42 13.11
C LEU A 13 29.54 13.72 12.14
N ILE A 14 29.63 13.19 10.93
CA ILE A 14 28.51 13.13 9.99
C ILE A 14 27.54 12.11 10.60
N GLY A 15 26.62 12.58 11.44
CA GLY A 15 25.50 11.78 11.89
C GLY A 15 24.77 11.28 10.65
N THR A 16 24.75 9.96 10.44
CA THR A 16 23.86 9.33 9.48
C THR A 16 22.46 9.69 9.93
N CYS A 17 21.87 10.71 9.29
CA CYS A 17 20.44 10.90 9.32
C CYS A 17 19.87 9.64 8.67
N ALA A 18 19.46 8.67 9.49
CA ALA A 18 18.65 7.57 9.02
C ALA A 18 17.42 8.22 8.42
N THR A 19 17.39 8.33 7.09
CA THR A 19 16.20 8.71 6.37
C THR A 19 15.14 7.70 6.80
N ALA A 20 14.14 8.16 7.54
CA ALA A 20 12.94 7.38 7.77
C ALA A 20 12.45 6.98 6.38
N GLN A 21 12.62 5.71 6.02
CA GLN A 21 12.07 5.17 4.79
C GLN A 21 10.57 5.42 4.89
N ALA A 22 10.07 6.38 4.08
CA ALA A 22 8.65 6.60 3.97
C ALA A 22 8.02 5.24 3.68
N SER A 23 7.05 4.82 4.48
CA SER A 23 6.49 3.48 4.35
C SER A 23 5.84 3.36 2.97
N ASP A 24 6.52 2.68 2.04
CA ASP A 24 6.06 2.57 0.67
C ASP A 24 4.69 1.91 0.62
N ILE A 25 3.74 2.51 -0.08
CA ILE A 25 2.41 1.95 -0.28
C ILE A 25 2.50 1.02 -1.50
N ASN A 26 2.44 -0.28 -1.25
CA ASN A 26 2.54 -1.28 -2.32
C ASN A 26 1.20 -1.54 -3.00
N PHE A 27 0.07 -1.34 -2.31
CA PHE A 27 -1.24 -1.53 -2.90
C PHE A 27 -2.23 -0.49 -2.39
N ILE A 28 -3.23 -0.16 -3.21
CA ILE A 28 -4.33 0.71 -2.83
C ILE A 28 -5.62 0.01 -3.22
N SER A 29 -6.57 -0.17 -2.31
CA SER A 29 -7.87 -0.80 -2.59
C SER A 29 -9.01 0.20 -2.53
N SER A 30 -10.00 0.06 -3.40
CA SER A 30 -11.27 0.78 -3.30
C SER A 30 -12.04 0.31 -2.07
N VAL A 31 -12.52 1.24 -1.25
CA VAL A 31 -13.44 0.95 -0.14
C VAL A 31 -14.77 0.44 -0.65
N HIS A 32 -15.19 0.86 -1.84
CA HIS A 32 -16.53 0.55 -2.38
C HIS A 32 -16.63 -0.83 -3.04
N SER A 33 -15.59 -1.27 -3.75
CA SER A 33 -15.57 -2.58 -4.42
C SER A 33 -14.69 -3.61 -3.72
N GLY A 34 -13.77 -3.19 -2.85
CA GLY A 34 -12.78 -4.08 -2.23
C GLY A 34 -11.65 -4.50 -3.18
N HIS A 35 -11.70 -4.10 -4.46
CA HIS A 35 -10.70 -4.38 -5.47
C HIS A 35 -9.54 -3.38 -5.44
N LEU A 36 -8.40 -3.77 -6.01
CA LEU A 36 -7.18 -2.98 -6.06
C LEU A 36 -7.17 -1.98 -7.21
N LEU A 37 -6.57 -0.82 -6.97
CA LEU A 37 -6.12 0.06 -8.03
C LEU A 37 -5.04 -0.68 -8.82
N GLY A 38 -5.30 -0.88 -10.11
CA GLY A 38 -4.39 -1.60 -10.98
C GLY A 38 -4.55 -1.23 -12.44
N ASN A 39 -3.88 -1.99 -13.29
CA ASN A 39 -3.87 -1.81 -14.73
C ASN A 39 -4.74 -2.89 -15.40
N SER A 40 -5.70 -2.45 -16.20
CA SER A 40 -6.45 -3.29 -17.14
C SER A 40 -6.33 -2.67 -18.53
N GLY A 41 -5.53 -3.29 -19.42
CA GLY A 41 -5.35 -2.82 -20.80
C GLY A 41 -4.79 -1.40 -20.94
N GLY A 42 -3.95 -0.94 -20.00
CA GLY A 42 -3.40 0.42 -19.97
C GLY A 42 -4.32 1.47 -19.33
N VAL A 43 -5.48 1.05 -18.82
CA VAL A 43 -6.44 1.90 -18.10
C VAL A 43 -6.38 1.59 -16.61
N GLY A 44 -6.55 2.60 -15.77
CA GLY A 44 -6.75 2.44 -14.34
C GLY A 44 -8.06 1.71 -14.07
N ALA A 45 -8.00 0.62 -13.32
CA ALA A 45 -9.15 -0.22 -13.03
C ALA A 45 -9.10 -0.73 -11.59
N ALA A 46 -10.27 -1.12 -11.07
CA ALA A 46 -10.42 -1.85 -9.83
C ALA A 46 -10.25 -3.36 -10.09
N VAL A 47 -9.01 -3.83 -10.09
CA VAL A 47 -8.64 -5.22 -10.40
C VAL A 47 -8.80 -6.14 -9.17
N PRO A 48 -9.15 -7.41 -9.34
CA PRO A 48 -9.15 -8.38 -8.25
C PRO A 48 -7.79 -8.45 -7.54
N TRP A 49 -7.81 -8.91 -6.28
CA TRP A 49 -6.58 -9.29 -5.60
C TRP A 49 -6.00 -10.54 -6.28
N GLY A 50 -4.73 -10.46 -6.65
CA GLY A 50 -3.98 -11.56 -7.24
C GLY A 50 -2.49 -11.22 -7.37
N PRO A 51 -1.77 -11.86 -8.32
CA PRO A 51 -0.40 -11.52 -8.64
C PRO A 51 -0.34 -10.21 -9.45
N GLN A 52 -0.64 -9.07 -8.81
CA GLN A 52 -0.38 -7.74 -9.39
C GLN A 52 0.97 -7.20 -8.92
N HIS A 53 1.59 -6.38 -9.77
CA HIS A 53 2.81 -5.68 -9.38
C HIS A 53 2.49 -4.69 -8.27
N ALA A 54 3.33 -4.69 -7.24
CA ALA A 54 3.30 -3.64 -6.23
C ALA A 54 3.42 -2.28 -6.91
N LEU A 55 2.74 -1.28 -6.37
CA LEU A 55 2.94 0.11 -6.75
C LEU A 55 4.36 0.53 -6.33
N GLN A 56 5.01 1.35 -7.15
CA GLN A 56 6.31 1.95 -6.85
C GLN A 56 6.19 3.47 -6.74
N GLY A 57 7.15 4.09 -6.06
CA GLY A 57 7.31 5.54 -6.02
C GLY A 57 6.23 6.31 -5.24
N PHE A 58 5.38 5.60 -4.49
CA PHE A 58 4.26 6.19 -3.77
C PHE A 58 4.27 5.80 -2.29
N SER A 59 4.45 6.79 -1.42
CA SER A 59 4.42 6.64 0.05
C SER A 59 3.32 7.48 0.70
N GLY A 60 2.28 7.81 -0.08
CA GLY A 60 1.15 8.66 0.31
C GLY A 60 1.10 9.98 -0.45
N SER A 61 2.18 10.35 -1.13
CA SER A 61 2.19 11.38 -2.18
C SER A 61 3.28 11.11 -3.19
N GLY A 62 3.14 11.67 -4.39
CA GLY A 62 4.07 11.48 -5.51
C GLY A 62 3.40 10.75 -6.67
N GLN A 63 4.21 10.18 -7.54
CA GLN A 63 3.71 9.41 -8.67
C GLN A 63 3.34 7.99 -8.22
N ILE A 64 2.16 7.52 -8.62
CA ILE A 64 1.79 6.11 -8.46
C ILE A 64 2.31 5.36 -9.69
N GLN A 65 3.33 4.54 -9.49
CA GLN A 65 3.97 3.81 -10.58
C GLN A 65 3.60 2.32 -10.56
N SER A 66 3.47 1.73 -11.75
CA SER A 66 3.36 0.29 -11.95
C SER A 66 4.01 -0.06 -13.28
N ARG A 67 4.98 -0.97 -13.26
CA ARG A 67 5.74 -1.40 -14.46
C ARG A 67 6.36 -0.22 -15.23
N GLY A 68 6.89 0.79 -14.52
CA GLY A 68 7.49 1.98 -15.12
C GLY A 68 6.49 2.96 -15.76
N GLN A 69 5.18 2.71 -15.60
CA GLN A 69 4.12 3.61 -16.01
C GLN A 69 3.54 4.33 -14.80
N CYS A 70 3.08 5.56 -15.00
CA CYS A 70 2.47 6.40 -13.99
C CYS A 70 0.96 6.49 -14.20
N LEU A 71 0.21 6.35 -13.10
CA LEU A 71 -1.23 6.61 -13.10
C LEU A 71 -1.48 8.08 -13.44
N THR A 72 -2.30 8.32 -14.45
CA THR A 72 -2.48 9.65 -15.05
C THR A 72 -3.96 9.98 -15.13
N GLY A 73 -4.37 11.14 -14.60
CA GLY A 73 -5.74 11.66 -14.66
C GLY A 73 -5.77 13.10 -15.18
N LYS A 74 -6.13 13.28 -16.45
CA LYS A 74 -5.98 14.58 -17.13
C LYS A 74 -7.21 15.48 -17.08
N GLN A 75 -8.40 14.87 -17.06
CA GLN A 75 -9.65 15.59 -17.25
C GLN A 75 -10.81 14.87 -16.56
N SER A 76 -11.77 15.64 -16.04
CA SER A 76 -12.98 15.10 -15.42
C SER A 76 -13.76 14.21 -16.40
N GLY A 77 -14.18 13.04 -15.94
CA GLY A 77 -14.92 12.03 -16.70
C GLY A 77 -14.06 11.14 -17.58
N GLN A 78 -12.80 11.48 -17.80
CA GLN A 78 -11.91 10.64 -18.61
C GLN A 78 -11.33 9.50 -17.78
N PRO A 79 -11.05 8.34 -18.42
CA PRO A 79 -10.38 7.24 -17.75
C PRO A 79 -9.04 7.68 -17.15
N LEU A 80 -8.71 7.15 -15.98
CA LEU A 80 -7.32 7.15 -15.53
C LEU A 80 -6.53 6.22 -16.46
N ARG A 81 -5.32 6.62 -16.85
CA ARG A 81 -4.48 5.83 -17.76
C ARG A 81 -3.12 5.56 -17.13
N TRP A 82 -2.54 4.41 -17.46
CA TRP A 82 -1.14 4.12 -17.18
C TRP A 82 -0.31 4.60 -18.37
N GLU A 83 0.44 5.69 -18.17
CA GLU A 83 1.23 6.35 -19.21
C GLU A 83 2.71 6.40 -18.83
N GLY A 84 3.59 6.76 -19.75
CA GLY A 84 4.98 7.05 -19.41
C GLY A 84 5.08 8.12 -18.32
N CYS A 85 5.94 7.89 -17.34
CA CYS A 85 6.16 8.81 -16.22
C CYS A 85 6.85 10.11 -16.69
N ARG A 86 6.32 11.26 -16.27
CA ARG A 86 6.81 12.59 -16.62
C ARG A 86 7.03 13.41 -15.35
N SER A 87 8.27 13.87 -15.15
CA SER A 87 8.62 14.69 -13.99
C SER A 87 7.84 16.02 -14.03
N GLY A 88 7.26 16.42 -12.90
CA GLY A 88 6.47 17.66 -12.78
C GLY A 88 5.07 17.64 -13.41
N ASP A 89 4.62 16.51 -13.97
CA ASP A 89 3.27 16.40 -14.52
C ASP A 89 2.23 16.28 -13.39
N LYS A 90 1.47 17.36 -13.19
CA LYS A 90 0.40 17.45 -12.18
C LYS A 90 -0.69 16.40 -12.36
N SER A 91 -0.92 15.91 -13.57
CA SER A 91 -1.89 14.84 -13.83
C SER A 91 -1.42 13.48 -13.33
N GLN A 92 -0.12 13.34 -13.04
CA GLN A 92 0.55 12.14 -12.51
C GLN A 92 1.00 12.30 -11.05
N ALA A 93 0.90 13.50 -10.48
CA ALA A 93 1.22 13.76 -9.09
C ALA A 93 -0.01 13.51 -8.22
N TRP A 94 0.00 12.43 -7.45
CA TRP A 94 -1.11 12.00 -6.58
C TRP A 94 -0.78 12.21 -5.11
N ALA A 95 -1.83 12.35 -4.30
CA ALA A 95 -1.75 12.35 -2.85
C ALA A 95 -2.93 11.56 -2.28
N LEU A 96 -2.62 10.69 -1.32
CA LEU A 96 -3.61 10.04 -0.47
C LEU A 96 -3.65 10.79 0.86
N ARG A 97 -4.82 11.35 1.19
CA ARG A 97 -5.08 12.08 2.45
C ARG A 97 -6.36 11.54 3.05
N GLY A 98 -6.24 10.82 4.18
CA GLY A 98 -7.33 9.96 4.65
C GLY A 98 -7.67 8.91 3.58
N ALA A 99 -8.95 8.78 3.23
CA ALA A 99 -9.39 7.88 2.16
C ALA A 99 -9.39 8.53 0.76
N LYS A 100 -9.08 9.82 0.64
CA LYS A 100 -9.17 10.56 -0.62
C LYS A 100 -7.87 10.46 -1.40
N LEU A 101 -7.92 9.81 -2.56
CA LEU A 101 -6.82 9.77 -3.53
C LEU A 101 -7.08 10.81 -4.62
N SER A 102 -6.32 11.90 -4.62
CA SER A 102 -6.49 13.01 -5.57
C SER A 102 -5.17 13.45 -6.19
N ASN A 103 -5.20 13.94 -7.42
CA ASN A 103 -4.03 14.50 -8.08
C ASN A 103 -3.94 16.03 -7.98
N GLU A 104 -2.80 16.60 -8.39
CA GLU A 104 -2.55 18.04 -8.39
C GLU A 104 -3.35 18.82 -9.44
N MET A 105 -4.11 18.13 -10.30
CA MET A 105 -5.13 18.73 -11.17
C MET A 105 -6.48 18.93 -10.46
N GLY A 106 -6.63 18.44 -9.22
CA GLY A 106 -7.85 18.53 -8.43
C GLY A 106 -8.86 17.40 -8.66
N PHE A 107 -8.47 16.34 -9.38
CA PHE A 107 -9.33 15.18 -9.62
C PHE A 107 -9.10 14.08 -8.59
N CYS A 108 -10.18 13.44 -8.15
CA CYS A 108 -10.17 12.22 -7.38
C CYS A 108 -10.19 10.99 -8.29
N ALA A 109 -9.50 9.92 -7.87
CA ALA A 109 -9.67 8.61 -8.47
C ALA A 109 -11.06 8.09 -8.10
N ASP A 110 -11.91 7.88 -9.09
CA ASP A 110 -13.32 7.54 -8.94
C ASP A 110 -13.62 6.23 -9.65
N LEU A 111 -14.31 5.32 -8.96
CA LEU A 111 -14.85 4.11 -9.55
C LEU A 111 -16.13 4.43 -10.31
N GLU A 112 -16.02 4.39 -11.64
CA GLU A 112 -17.04 4.93 -12.54
C GLU A 112 -18.40 4.27 -12.32
N GLY A 113 -19.44 5.10 -12.17
CA GLY A 113 -20.81 4.63 -11.99
C GLY A 113 -21.00 3.80 -10.72
N GLU A 114 -20.13 3.93 -9.72
CA GLU A 114 -20.12 3.11 -8.51
C GLU A 114 -20.02 1.59 -8.80
N ASN A 115 -19.44 1.22 -9.94
CA ASN A 115 -19.42 -0.16 -10.40
C ASN A 115 -18.50 -1.03 -9.54
N ARG A 116 -19.08 -1.99 -8.81
CA ARG A 116 -18.32 -2.91 -7.93
C ARG A 116 -17.69 -4.11 -8.64
N ALA A 117 -17.94 -4.28 -9.94
CA ALA A 117 -17.43 -5.43 -10.68
C ALA A 117 -15.90 -5.45 -10.76
N ALA A 118 -15.34 -6.66 -10.92
CA ALA A 118 -13.93 -6.82 -11.24
C ALA A 118 -13.58 -6.06 -12.53
N ASN A 119 -12.43 -5.40 -12.53
CA ASN A 119 -11.93 -4.57 -13.62
C ASN A 119 -12.81 -3.35 -13.94
N ALA A 120 -13.69 -2.93 -13.03
CA ALA A 120 -14.43 -1.69 -13.18
C ALA A 120 -13.48 -0.50 -13.38
N ARG A 121 -13.81 0.35 -14.35
CA ARG A 121 -12.95 1.45 -14.81
C ARG A 121 -12.85 2.55 -13.76
N LEU A 122 -11.65 3.11 -13.63
CA LEU A 122 -11.42 4.32 -12.85
C LEU A 122 -11.41 5.54 -13.77
N VAL A 123 -12.00 6.63 -13.30
CA VAL A 123 -12.01 7.93 -13.97
C VAL A 123 -11.41 9.00 -13.08
N ALA A 124 -10.87 10.05 -13.69
CA ALA A 124 -10.63 11.30 -13.00
C ALA A 124 -11.98 12.00 -12.82
N TRP A 125 -12.37 12.30 -11.58
CA TRP A 125 -13.64 12.98 -11.32
C TRP A 125 -13.50 14.08 -10.26
N SER A 126 -14.45 15.00 -10.23
CA SER A 126 -14.55 15.98 -9.15
C SER A 126 -14.68 15.26 -7.80
N CYS A 127 -13.96 15.73 -6.80
CA CYS A 127 -13.97 15.10 -5.48
C CYS A 127 -15.30 15.35 -4.76
N THR A 128 -16.06 14.28 -4.51
CA THR A 128 -17.38 14.29 -3.85
C THR A 128 -17.35 13.68 -2.45
N GLY A 129 -16.34 12.86 -2.13
CA GLY A 129 -16.24 12.14 -0.85
C GLY A 129 -17.14 10.89 -0.74
N ARG A 130 -17.88 10.55 -1.80
CA ARG A 130 -18.68 9.33 -1.90
C ARG A 130 -17.80 8.08 -1.80
N SER A 131 -18.40 6.95 -1.45
CA SER A 131 -17.67 5.67 -1.23
C SER A 131 -16.86 5.23 -2.46
N ASN A 132 -17.34 5.49 -3.67
CA ASN A 132 -16.64 5.18 -4.92
C ASN A 132 -15.37 6.01 -5.17
N GLN A 133 -15.06 6.98 -4.30
CA GLN A 133 -13.81 7.76 -4.29
C GLN A 133 -12.97 7.55 -3.03
N GLN A 134 -13.32 6.55 -2.22
CA GLN A 134 -12.61 6.22 -0.99
C GLN A 134 -11.67 5.04 -1.21
N TRP A 135 -10.44 5.21 -0.76
CA TRP A 135 -9.32 4.31 -0.99
C TRP A 135 -8.62 3.97 0.32
N ARG A 136 -8.08 2.76 0.40
CA ARG A 136 -7.27 2.28 1.53
C ARG A 136 -5.89 1.93 1.01
N ALA A 137 -4.86 2.50 1.64
CA ALA A 137 -3.49 2.13 1.38
C ALA A 137 -3.11 0.87 2.17
N HIS A 138 -2.29 0.05 1.54
CA HIS A 138 -1.65 -1.11 2.12
C HIS A 138 -0.15 -0.89 1.99
N GLY A 139 0.54 -0.86 3.13
CA GLY A 139 1.99 -0.72 3.18
C GLY A 139 2.70 -1.92 2.54
N PRO A 140 4.04 -1.98 2.64
CA PRO A 140 4.74 -3.10 2.07
C PRO A 140 4.32 -4.37 2.82
N ALA A 141 4.04 -5.44 2.07
CA ALA A 141 4.09 -6.77 2.67
C ALA A 141 5.48 -6.88 3.31
N GLN A 142 5.55 -7.06 4.63
CA GLN A 142 6.84 -7.24 5.29
C GLN A 142 7.60 -8.31 4.52
N PRO A 143 8.90 -8.13 4.23
CA PRO A 143 9.68 -9.17 3.59
C PRO A 143 9.41 -10.49 4.32
N ALA A 144 9.15 -11.57 3.60
CA ALA A 144 8.78 -12.84 4.22
C ALA A 144 9.80 -13.23 5.31
N ALA A 145 11.07 -12.88 5.14
CA ALA A 145 12.12 -13.01 6.15
C ALA A 145 11.88 -12.17 7.43
N SER A 146 11.48 -10.91 7.32
CA SER A 146 11.14 -10.03 8.45
C SER A 146 9.89 -10.49 9.18
N LEU A 147 8.93 -11.08 8.45
CA LEU A 147 7.71 -11.64 9.03
C LEU A 147 8.00 -12.99 9.71
N LEU A 148 8.76 -13.88 9.07
CA LEU A 148 9.21 -15.15 9.65
C LEU A 148 10.10 -14.95 10.88
N ALA A 149 10.86 -13.85 10.96
CA ALA A 149 11.62 -13.50 12.15
C ALA A 149 10.70 -13.26 13.37
N GLN A 150 9.48 -12.77 13.16
CA GLN A 150 8.46 -12.56 14.20
C GLN A 150 7.67 -13.85 14.51
N VAL A 151 7.79 -14.90 13.69
CA VAL A 151 7.09 -16.18 13.87
C VAL A 151 7.99 -17.18 14.60
N PRO A 152 7.53 -17.80 15.71
CA PRO A 152 8.26 -18.86 16.39
C PRO A 152 8.64 -19.99 15.43
N THR A 153 9.84 -20.55 15.56
CA THR A 153 10.39 -21.53 14.60
C THR A 153 9.45 -22.70 14.33
N GLY A 154 8.75 -23.19 15.36
CA GLY A 154 7.76 -24.27 15.25
C GLY A 154 6.48 -23.90 14.49
N ALA A 155 6.15 -22.62 14.39
CA ALA A 155 4.98 -22.09 13.69
C ALA A 155 5.30 -21.64 12.24
N ARG A 156 6.58 -21.52 11.86
CA ARG A 156 7.00 -20.98 10.55
C ARG A 156 6.49 -21.79 9.36
N ALA A 157 6.57 -23.12 9.44
CA ALA A 157 6.10 -23.98 8.35
C ALA A 157 4.59 -23.83 8.12
N GLU A 158 3.83 -23.71 9.20
CA GLU A 158 2.38 -23.51 9.14
C GLU A 158 2.02 -22.10 8.68
N PHE A 159 2.72 -21.09 9.19
CA PHE A 159 2.59 -19.71 8.76
C PHE A 159 2.82 -19.55 7.25
N THR A 160 3.93 -20.10 6.73
CA THR A 160 4.24 -20.03 5.29
C THR A 160 3.13 -20.69 4.46
N ARG A 161 2.71 -21.92 4.81
CA ARG A 161 1.63 -22.62 4.09
C ARG A 161 0.36 -21.80 4.08
N ASN A 162 -0.09 -21.33 5.23
CA ASN A 162 -1.34 -20.58 5.35
C ASN A 162 -1.22 -19.20 4.69
N SER A 163 -0.07 -18.53 4.72
CA SER A 163 0.12 -17.24 4.04
C SER A 163 0.02 -17.33 2.52
N GLN A 164 0.30 -18.51 1.96
CA GLN A 164 0.23 -18.77 0.52
C GLN A 164 -1.13 -19.32 0.08
N SER A 165 -1.79 -20.11 0.92
CA SER A 165 -3.04 -20.81 0.57
C SER A 165 -4.31 -20.15 1.11
N ALA A 166 -4.21 -19.25 2.09
CA ALA A 166 -5.39 -18.63 2.68
C ALA A 166 -6.06 -17.65 1.69
N PRO A 167 -7.40 -17.57 1.69
CA PRO A 167 -8.14 -16.59 0.90
C PRO A 167 -7.72 -15.15 1.22
N ALA A 168 -7.84 -14.24 0.24
CA ALA A 168 -7.57 -12.82 0.45
C ALA A 168 -8.39 -12.25 1.62
N GLY A 169 -7.73 -11.45 2.46
CA GLY A 169 -8.34 -10.87 3.66
C GLY A 169 -8.34 -11.79 4.88
N SER A 170 -7.69 -12.96 4.79
CA SER A 170 -7.47 -13.81 5.96
C SER A 170 -6.45 -13.20 6.93
N ILE A 171 -6.68 -13.39 8.22
CA ILE A 171 -5.75 -13.01 9.28
C ILE A 171 -5.06 -14.28 9.77
N ILE A 172 -3.72 -14.24 9.82
CA ILE A 172 -2.88 -15.35 10.25
C ILE A 172 -2.13 -14.95 11.52
N SER A 173 -2.23 -15.79 12.55
CA SER A 173 -1.53 -15.58 13.81
C SER A 173 -0.03 -15.72 13.63
N LEU A 174 0.76 -14.71 14.03
CA LEU A 174 2.22 -14.80 14.06
C LEU A 174 2.72 -15.74 15.16
N ALA A 175 1.92 -15.99 16.20
CA ALA A 175 2.29 -16.89 17.30
C ALA A 175 2.14 -18.37 16.91
N THR A 176 1.11 -18.71 16.14
CA THR A 176 0.76 -20.11 15.84
C THR A 176 0.85 -20.46 14.36
N GLY A 177 0.97 -19.48 13.46
CA GLY A 177 0.96 -19.70 12.02
C GLY A 177 -0.42 -20.05 11.45
N ARG A 178 -1.47 -20.12 12.30
CA ARG A 178 -2.82 -20.56 11.92
C ARG A 178 -3.69 -19.40 11.49
N VAL A 179 -4.62 -19.67 10.57
CA VAL A 179 -5.68 -18.73 10.19
C VAL A 179 -6.59 -18.51 11.39
N VAL A 180 -6.68 -17.27 11.86
CA VAL A 180 -7.56 -16.83 12.97
C VAL A 180 -8.86 -16.21 12.46
N ALA A 181 -8.87 -15.74 11.21
CA ALA A 181 -10.07 -15.36 10.49
C ALA A 181 -9.88 -15.68 9.00
N ALA A 182 -10.84 -16.40 8.40
CA ALA A 182 -10.86 -16.67 6.97
C ALA A 182 -11.83 -15.67 6.30
N GLY A 183 -11.28 -14.79 5.46
CA GLY A 183 -12.04 -13.69 4.84
C GLY A 183 -12.30 -12.50 5.78
N GLY A 184 -12.88 -11.42 5.24
CA GLY A 184 -13.08 -10.12 5.90
C GLY A 184 -14.11 -10.09 7.03
N GLY A 185 -14.23 -11.16 7.81
CA GLY A 185 -15.08 -11.24 9.01
C GLY A 185 -14.42 -10.64 10.25
N ASN A 186 -15.26 -10.11 11.15
CA ASN A 186 -14.84 -9.43 12.37
C ASN A 186 -14.16 -10.39 13.36
N VAL A 187 -12.93 -10.05 13.78
CA VAL A 187 -12.26 -10.69 14.90
C VAL A 187 -12.92 -10.21 16.20
N VAL A 188 -13.64 -11.10 16.89
CA VAL A 188 -14.15 -10.85 18.24
C VAL A 188 -13.14 -11.45 19.22
N ALA A 189 -12.35 -10.60 19.88
CA ALA A 189 -11.54 -11.02 21.01
C ALA A 189 -12.45 -11.46 22.16
N ALA A 190 -12.10 -12.55 22.85
CA ALA A 190 -12.87 -13.03 23.99
C ALA A 190 -12.85 -11.98 25.13
N GLY A 191 -13.99 -11.30 25.32
CA GLY A 191 -14.18 -10.21 26.27
C GLY A 191 -14.34 -8.88 25.53
N GLY A 192 -15.56 -8.32 25.53
CA GLY A 192 -15.99 -7.19 24.70
C GLY A 192 -15.30 -5.84 24.96
N GLY A 193 -14.00 -5.76 24.68
CA GLY A 193 -13.21 -4.55 24.58
C GLY A 193 -12.36 -4.61 23.31
N ASN A 194 -12.16 -3.45 22.68
CA ASN A 194 -11.33 -3.24 21.49
C ASN A 194 -10.03 -4.06 21.49
N VAL A 195 -9.47 -4.35 20.30
CA VAL A 195 -8.12 -4.92 20.14
C VAL A 195 -7.13 -4.13 20.99
N VAL A 196 -6.88 -4.59 22.21
CA VAL A 196 -5.76 -4.16 23.03
C VAL A 196 -4.59 -4.91 22.44
N ALA A 197 -3.73 -4.22 21.69
CA ALA A 197 -2.38 -4.68 21.46
C ALA A 197 -1.64 -4.67 22.81
N ALA A 198 -1.99 -5.58 23.70
CA ALA A 198 -1.22 -5.88 24.89
C ALA A 198 0.00 -6.69 24.42
N GLY A 199 0.97 -5.97 23.87
CA GLY A 199 2.20 -6.52 23.31
C GLY A 199 2.12 -6.84 21.81
N GLY A 200 2.70 -5.98 20.98
CA GLY A 200 3.34 -6.36 19.71
C GLY A 200 2.51 -7.06 18.62
N GLY A 201 1.19 -6.89 18.56
CA GLY A 201 0.34 -7.53 17.53
C GLY A 201 0.36 -6.83 16.18
N ASN A 202 1.32 -7.17 15.31
CA ASN A 202 1.33 -6.77 13.90
C ASN A 202 0.34 -7.62 13.09
N VAL A 203 -0.80 -7.03 12.68
CA VAL A 203 -1.75 -7.68 11.76
C VAL A 203 -1.23 -7.54 10.33
N VAL A 204 -0.99 -8.67 9.66
CA VAL A 204 -0.66 -8.71 8.23
C VAL A 204 -1.86 -9.29 7.47
N ALA A 205 -2.44 -8.48 6.57
CA ALA A 205 -3.41 -8.94 5.59
C ALA A 205 -2.64 -9.66 4.47
N ALA A 206 -2.77 -11.00 4.40
CA ALA A 206 -2.20 -11.75 3.30
C ALA A 206 -3.06 -11.55 2.04
N GLY A 207 -2.44 -11.04 0.97
CA GLY A 207 -3.04 -10.92 -0.36
C GLY A 207 -3.06 -12.28 -1.05
N GLY A 208 -4.26 -12.78 -1.34
CA GLY A 208 -4.46 -14.07 -2.00
C GLY A 208 -4.19 -14.01 -3.51
N GLY A 209 -3.51 -15.04 -4.01
CA GLY A 209 -3.35 -15.31 -5.44
C GLY A 209 -4.27 -16.45 -5.88
N ASN A 210 -4.91 -16.28 -7.03
CA ASN A 210 -5.20 -17.31 -8.01
C ASN A 210 -4.86 -16.73 -9.39
#